data_AF-A0A848L769-F1
#
_entry.id   AF-A0A848L769-F1
#
_cell.length_a   1.000
_cell.length_b   1.000
_cell.length_c   1.000
_cell.angle_alpha   90.00
_cell.angle_beta   90.00
_cell.angle_gamma   90.00
#
_symmetry.space_group_name_H-M   'P 1'
#
loop_
_entity.id
_entity.type
_entity.pdbx_description
1 polymer ?
#
loop_
_entity_poly.entity_id
_entity_poly.type
_entity_poly.pdbx_seq_one_letter_code
_entity_poly.pdbx_strand_id
1 'polypeptide(L)'
;MWGNAIRRQGWAVVLAASAAWGGIACTEKEAASPTGSGTAVAAASAGGGEALTPAVRKEAEEVFNSRCSVCHGPRGAGDGPASKGLTPPPRNFQDTDWQGEVSDEHIEKIIAYGGGAVGRSPAMPPNPDLADKPVVRGLREHIRGLAAK
;
A
#
# COMPACT_ATOMS: atom_id res chain seq x y z
N MET A 1 -53.71 12.01 25.57
CA MET A 1 -54.52 11.21 24.64
C MET A 1 -53.57 10.27 23.90
N TRP A 2 -53.72 8.96 24.13
CA TRP A 2 -53.10 7.81 23.42
C TRP A 2 -51.56 7.71 23.58
N GLY A 3 -50.93 6.68 24.13
CA GLY A 3 -51.38 5.33 24.50
C GLY A 3 -50.42 4.28 23.93
N ASN A 4 -49.44 3.88 24.75
CA ASN A 4 -48.91 2.52 24.92
C ASN A 4 -48.19 1.73 23.80
N ALA A 5 -47.34 0.83 24.31
CA ALA A 5 -47.00 -0.51 23.81
C ALA A 5 -45.72 -0.67 22.97
N ILE A 6 -44.62 -0.77 23.73
CA ILE A 6 -43.54 -1.75 23.56
C ILE A 6 -44.07 -3.06 22.96
N ARG A 7 -43.55 -3.48 21.79
CA ARG A 7 -43.64 -4.86 21.34
C ARG A 7 -42.25 -5.45 21.20
N ARG A 8 -41.86 -6.13 22.29
CA ARG A 8 -40.89 -7.22 22.30
C ARG A 8 -41.42 -8.33 21.39
N GLN A 9 -40.59 -8.80 20.48
CA GLN A 9 -40.77 -10.11 19.87
C GLN A 9 -39.42 -10.84 19.96
N GLY A 10 -39.31 -11.65 21.00
CA GLY A 10 -38.26 -12.66 21.12
C GLY A 10 -38.58 -13.79 20.17
N TRP A 11 -37.59 -14.20 19.38
CA TRP A 11 -37.64 -15.45 18.64
C TRP A 11 -36.66 -16.43 19.28
N ALA A 12 -37.16 -17.65 19.36
CA ALA A 12 -36.75 -18.68 20.27
C ALA A 12 -35.33 -19.22 20.01
N VAL A 13 -34.75 -19.68 21.10
CA VAL A 13 -33.66 -20.65 21.18
C VAL A 13 -34.08 -21.92 20.41
N VAL A 14 -33.20 -22.38 19.52
CA VAL A 14 -33.16 -23.79 19.12
C VAL A 14 -31.77 -24.32 19.43
N LEU A 15 -31.68 -25.03 20.56
CA LEU A 15 -30.63 -25.99 20.84
C LEU A 15 -31.01 -27.29 20.11
N ALA A 16 -30.11 -27.77 19.26
CA ALA A 16 -30.12 -29.16 18.80
C ALA A 16 -28.72 -29.71 18.92
N ALA A 17 -28.63 -30.87 19.56
CA ALA A 17 -27.44 -31.51 20.07
C ALA A 17 -26.84 -32.51 19.08
N SER A 18 -25.54 -32.76 19.29
CA SER A 18 -24.82 -34.04 19.14
C SER A 18 -24.84 -34.79 17.81
N ALA A 19 -23.67 -34.91 17.19
CA ALA A 19 -23.17 -36.21 16.72
C ALA A 19 -21.65 -36.14 16.49
N ALA A 20 -20.91 -36.83 17.34
CA ALA A 20 -19.54 -37.23 17.07
C ALA A 20 -19.55 -38.36 16.04
N TRP A 21 -18.79 -38.21 14.96
CA TRP A 21 -18.26 -39.33 14.19
C TRP A 21 -16.75 -39.24 14.19
N GLY A 22 -16.12 -40.26 14.75
CA GLY A 22 -14.68 -40.41 14.79
C GLY A 22 -14.10 -40.98 13.49
N GLY A 23 -12.80 -40.75 13.35
CA GLY A 23 -11.83 -41.74 12.86
C GLY A 23 -11.77 -42.00 11.36
N ILE A 24 -10.91 -41.26 10.67
CA ILE A 24 -10.01 -41.86 9.67
C ILE A 24 -8.60 -41.34 9.96
N ALA A 25 -7.75 -42.25 10.41
CA ALA A 25 -6.32 -42.06 10.60
C ALA A 25 -5.64 -41.91 9.22
N CYS A 26 -4.91 -40.81 9.03
CA CYS A 26 -3.87 -40.73 8.01
C CYS A 26 -2.55 -41.12 8.67
N THR A 27 -2.00 -42.24 8.23
CA THR A 27 -0.73 -42.78 8.72
C THR A 27 0.44 -41.92 8.26
N GLU A 28 1.35 -41.67 9.19
CA GLU A 28 2.69 -41.10 9.07
C GLU A 28 3.46 -41.64 7.86
N LYS A 29 4.04 -40.75 7.04
CA LYS A 29 5.26 -41.05 6.30
C LYS A 29 6.34 -40.11 6.81
N GLU A 30 7.08 -40.62 7.77
CA GLU A 30 8.29 -40.04 8.32
C GLU A 30 9.33 -39.82 7.20
N ALA A 31 9.79 -38.57 7.03
CA ALA A 31 11.00 -38.24 6.30
C ALA A 31 11.74 -37.14 7.07
N ALA A 32 12.98 -37.46 7.42
CA ALA A 32 13.80 -36.80 8.43
C ALA A 32 14.28 -35.37 8.05
N SER A 33 14.26 -34.48 9.07
CA SER A 33 15.27 -33.47 9.51
C SER A 33 15.93 -32.49 8.50
N PRO A 34 16.36 -31.26 8.92
CA PRO A 34 16.94 -30.97 10.23
C PRO A 34 16.45 -29.71 10.96
N THR A 35 16.71 -29.75 12.27
CA THR A 35 16.79 -28.64 13.23
C THR A 35 17.67 -27.49 12.73
N GLY A 36 17.11 -26.29 12.78
CA GLY A 36 17.81 -25.01 12.72
C GLY A 36 16.94 -23.93 13.34
N SER A 37 17.16 -23.67 14.64
CA SER A 37 16.49 -22.62 15.41
C SER A 37 16.81 -21.23 14.85
N GLY A 38 15.76 -20.48 14.58
CA GLY A 38 15.79 -19.05 14.32
C GLY A 38 14.35 -18.54 14.29
N THR A 39 13.80 -18.21 15.45
CA THR A 39 12.46 -17.65 15.61
C THR A 39 12.36 -16.31 14.88
N ALA A 40 11.85 -16.36 13.65
CA ALA A 40 11.33 -15.18 12.98
C ALA A 40 10.03 -14.79 13.69
N VAL A 41 10.09 -13.78 14.56
CA VAL A 41 8.90 -13.06 15.00
C VAL A 41 8.40 -12.24 13.80
N ALA A 42 7.52 -12.87 13.02
CA ALA A 42 6.68 -12.16 12.07
C ALA A 42 5.74 -11.24 12.86
N ALA A 43 6.09 -9.95 12.93
CA ALA A 43 5.16 -8.92 13.32
C ALA A 43 4.22 -8.65 12.14
N ALA A 44 2.93 -8.91 12.37
CA ALA A 44 1.85 -8.60 11.45
C ALA A 44 1.76 -7.09 11.20
N SER A 45 1.56 -6.69 9.95
CA SER A 45 0.90 -5.42 9.63
C SER A 45 -0.49 -5.70 9.09
N ALA A 46 -1.47 -5.16 9.81
CA ALA A 46 -2.82 -5.00 9.33
C ALA A 46 -2.84 -3.98 8.18
N GLY A 47 -3.54 -4.36 7.12
CA GLY A 47 -3.75 -3.56 5.91
C GLY A 47 -3.93 -4.54 4.77
N GLY A 48 -5.17 -4.73 4.32
CA GLY A 48 -5.50 -5.56 3.17
C GLY A 48 -4.86 -4.99 1.91
N GLY A 49 -3.57 -5.28 1.74
CA GLY A 49 -2.77 -4.81 0.63
C GLY A 49 -2.59 -5.94 -0.35
N GLU A 50 -3.20 -5.81 -1.52
CA GLU A 50 -2.82 -6.57 -2.72
C GLU A 50 -1.29 -6.66 -2.80
N ALA A 51 -0.74 -7.84 -3.07
CA ALA A 51 0.71 -8.00 -3.07
C ALA A 51 1.33 -7.07 -4.14
N LEU A 52 2.51 -6.50 -3.88
CA LEU A 52 3.29 -5.79 -4.91
C LEU A 52 3.84 -6.84 -5.88
N THR A 53 3.03 -7.22 -6.86
CA THR A 53 3.40 -8.20 -7.87
C THR A 53 4.41 -7.59 -8.85
N PRO A 54 5.19 -8.42 -9.57
CA PRO A 54 6.06 -7.93 -10.64
C PRO A 54 5.32 -7.08 -11.69
N ALA A 55 4.05 -7.40 -11.97
CA ALA A 55 3.23 -6.64 -12.90
C ALA A 55 2.95 -5.22 -12.37
N VAL A 56 2.64 -5.07 -11.08
CA VAL A 56 2.42 -3.76 -10.45
C VAL A 56 3.69 -2.91 -10.47
N ARG A 57 4.87 -3.50 -10.22
CA ARG A 57 6.15 -2.78 -10.30
C ARG A 57 6.45 -2.30 -11.71
N LYS A 58 6.23 -3.17 -12.70
CA LYS A 58 6.40 -2.83 -14.11
C LYS A 58 5.48 -1.68 -14.52
N GLU A 59 4.19 -1.75 -14.16
CA GLU A 59 3.23 -0.67 -14.42
C GLU A 59 3.68 0.63 -13.74
N ALA A 60 4.16 0.57 -12.49
CA ALA A 60 4.66 1.74 -11.79
C ALA A 60 5.87 2.38 -12.49
N GLU A 61 6.81 1.59 -12.98
CA GLU A 61 7.94 2.09 -13.79
C GLU A 61 7.46 2.75 -15.09
N GLU A 62 6.51 2.14 -15.78
CA GLU A 62 5.91 2.70 -17.01
C GLU A 62 5.17 4.02 -16.73
N VAL A 63 4.41 4.09 -15.63
CA VAL A 63 3.71 5.31 -15.19
C VAL A 63 4.71 6.40 -14.79
N PHE A 64 5.76 6.06 -14.03
CA PHE A 64 6.79 7.02 -13.64
C PHE A 64 7.48 7.61 -14.87
N ASN A 65 7.88 6.75 -15.81
CA ASN A 65 8.56 7.15 -17.03
C ASN A 65 7.68 8.02 -17.93
N SER A 66 6.37 7.72 -18.03
CA SER A 66 5.46 8.46 -18.93
C SER A 66 4.88 9.73 -18.32
N ARG A 67 4.68 9.79 -17.00
CA ARG A 67 3.98 10.91 -16.33
C ARG A 67 4.87 11.73 -15.40
N CYS A 68 5.73 11.08 -14.62
CA CYS A 68 6.46 11.73 -13.54
C CYS A 68 7.80 12.30 -14.01
N SER A 69 8.48 11.59 -14.90
CA SER A 69 9.84 11.90 -15.36
C SER A 69 9.94 13.26 -16.09
N VAL A 70 8.85 13.75 -16.69
CA VAL A 70 8.83 15.05 -17.37
C VAL A 70 9.14 16.21 -16.42
N CYS A 71 8.75 16.08 -15.14
CA CYS A 71 9.03 17.06 -14.09
C CYS A 71 10.16 16.60 -13.17
N HIS A 72 10.11 15.35 -12.69
CA HIS A 72 11.06 14.83 -11.71
C HIS A 72 12.36 14.30 -12.32
N GLY A 73 12.44 14.17 -13.65
CA GLY A 73 13.58 13.58 -14.35
C GLY A 73 13.55 12.05 -14.34
N PRO A 74 14.23 11.37 -15.29
CA PRO A 74 14.25 9.91 -15.38
C PRO A 74 14.96 9.25 -14.18
N ARG A 75 15.86 9.97 -13.51
CA ARG A 75 16.53 9.52 -12.28
C ARG A 75 15.87 10.04 -11.00
N GLY A 76 14.79 10.81 -11.12
CA GLY A 76 14.13 11.44 -9.98
C GLY A 76 14.88 12.62 -9.35
N ALA A 77 15.83 13.24 -10.05
CA ALA A 77 16.65 14.33 -9.50
C ALA A 77 15.94 15.70 -9.44
N GLY A 78 14.67 15.78 -9.85
CA GLY A 78 13.93 17.04 -9.92
C GLY A 78 14.35 17.93 -11.09
N ASP A 79 15.05 17.36 -12.07
CA ASP A 79 15.70 18.05 -13.20
C ASP A 79 15.04 17.75 -14.56
N GLY A 80 13.79 17.28 -14.54
CA GLY A 80 13.03 16.99 -15.76
C GLY A 80 12.84 18.24 -16.64
N PRO A 81 12.58 18.10 -17.94
CA PRO A 81 12.44 19.23 -18.87
C PRO A 81 11.45 20.31 -18.40
N ALA A 82 10.35 19.92 -17.75
CA ALA A 82 9.35 20.84 -17.21
C ALA A 82 9.76 21.52 -15.89
N SER A 83 10.78 20.99 -15.18
CA SER A 83 11.26 21.54 -13.90
C SER A 83 11.72 23.00 -14.02
N LYS A 84 12.31 23.38 -15.16
CA LYS A 84 12.86 24.72 -15.40
C LYS A 84 11.83 25.86 -15.29
N GLY A 85 10.54 25.56 -15.46
CA GLY A 85 9.45 26.52 -15.35
C GLY A 85 8.75 26.55 -13.98
N LEU A 86 9.21 25.74 -13.01
CA LEU A 86 8.54 25.55 -11.72
C LEU A 86 9.34 26.21 -10.58
N THR A 87 8.63 26.91 -9.70
CA THR A 87 9.19 27.48 -8.47
C THR A 87 8.25 27.14 -7.31
N PRO A 88 8.70 26.35 -6.31
CA PRO A 88 10.00 25.66 -6.23
C PRO A 88 10.13 24.55 -7.30
N PRO A 89 11.36 24.10 -7.62
CA PRO A 89 11.56 22.93 -8.48
C PRO A 89 10.96 21.67 -7.83
N PRO A 90 10.66 20.62 -8.63
CA PRO A 90 10.21 19.33 -8.11
C PRO A 90 11.24 18.73 -7.14
N ARG A 91 10.74 17.92 -6.20
CA ARG A 91 11.59 17.22 -5.21
C ARG A 91 12.63 16.35 -5.92
N ASN A 92 13.87 16.45 -5.46
CA ASN A 92 14.93 15.49 -5.72
C ASN A 92 14.69 14.24 -4.84
N PHE A 93 14.39 13.10 -5.45
CA PHE A 93 14.18 11.81 -4.79
C PHE A 93 15.49 11.10 -4.43
N GLN A 94 16.64 11.60 -4.89
CA GLN A 94 17.96 11.07 -4.56
C GLN A 94 18.46 11.58 -3.20
N ASP A 95 17.81 12.63 -2.67
CA ASP A 95 18.06 13.22 -1.35
C ASP A 95 17.73 12.21 -0.24
N THR A 96 18.77 11.69 0.41
CA THR A 96 18.67 10.66 1.44
C THR A 96 18.05 11.17 2.74
N ASP A 97 18.23 12.46 3.05
CA ASP A 97 17.67 13.06 4.26
C ASP A 97 16.15 13.14 4.09
N TRP A 98 15.68 13.66 2.94
CA TRP A 98 14.26 13.65 2.62
C TRP A 98 13.67 12.24 2.61
N GLN A 99 14.37 11.26 2.04
CA GLN A 99 13.92 9.86 2.03
C GLN A 99 13.78 9.30 3.46
N GLY A 100 14.72 9.63 4.36
CA GLY A 100 14.67 9.20 5.76
C GLY A 100 13.54 9.84 6.57
N GLU A 101 13.15 11.07 6.23
CA GLU A 101 12.12 11.82 6.95
C GLU A 101 10.69 11.56 6.45
N VAL A 102 10.50 11.41 5.14
CA VAL A 102 9.18 11.31 4.54
C VAL A 102 8.56 9.93 4.79
N SER A 103 7.28 9.88 5.14
CA SER A 103 6.55 8.61 5.28
C SER A 103 6.08 8.07 3.93
N ASP A 104 5.93 6.74 3.86
CA ASP A 104 5.35 6.07 2.69
C ASP A 104 3.93 6.57 2.39
N GLU A 105 3.12 6.76 3.42
CA GLU A 105 1.76 7.31 3.28
C GLU A 105 1.77 8.73 2.71
N HIS A 106 2.75 9.56 3.09
CA HIS A 106 2.89 10.89 2.49
C HIS A 106 3.21 10.82 1.00
N ILE A 107 4.10 9.91 0.59
CA ILE A 107 4.43 9.69 -0.82
C ILE A 107 3.20 9.20 -1.59
N GLU A 108 2.47 8.22 -1.06
CA GLU A 108 1.27 7.68 -1.72
C GLU A 108 0.18 8.77 -1.85
N LYS A 109 -0.02 9.56 -0.80
CA LYS A 109 -1.00 10.66 -0.77
C LYS A 109 -0.65 11.77 -1.77
N ILE A 110 0.62 12.19 -1.86
CA ILE A 110 1.01 13.25 -2.80
C ILE A 110 0.93 12.75 -4.26
N ILE A 111 1.16 11.48 -4.52
CA ILE A 111 0.99 10.88 -5.86
C ILE A 111 -0.49 10.91 -6.26
N ALA A 112 -1.39 10.46 -5.38
CA ALA A 112 -2.81 10.36 -5.66
C ALA A 112 -3.48 11.75 -5.75
N TYR A 113 -3.18 12.64 -4.81
CA TYR A 113 -3.93 13.89 -4.61
C TYR A 113 -3.15 15.16 -4.95
N GLY A 114 -1.89 15.04 -5.39
CA GLY A 114 -1.06 16.16 -5.80
C GLY A 114 -0.49 16.96 -4.63
N GLY A 115 0.38 17.92 -4.94
CA GLY A 115 1.10 18.70 -3.93
C GLY A 115 0.18 19.57 -3.07
N GLY A 116 -0.85 20.17 -3.66
CA GLY A 116 -1.80 21.03 -2.94
C GLY A 116 -2.49 20.32 -1.77
N ALA A 117 -2.83 19.04 -1.93
CA ALA A 117 -3.52 18.25 -0.91
C ALA A 117 -2.68 17.95 0.35
N VAL A 118 -1.36 18.14 0.27
CA VAL A 118 -0.41 17.88 1.37
C VAL A 118 0.39 19.13 1.76
N GLY A 119 -0.10 20.33 1.41
CA GLY A 119 0.58 21.59 1.75
C GLY A 119 1.91 21.76 1.01
N ARG A 120 2.00 21.27 -0.24
CA ARG A 120 3.12 21.46 -1.17
C ARG A 120 2.64 22.23 -2.40
N SER A 121 3.55 22.47 -3.35
CA SER A 121 3.23 23.24 -4.55
C SER A 121 2.06 22.60 -5.33
N PRO A 122 1.01 23.38 -5.69
CA PRO A 122 -0.09 22.88 -6.50
C PRO A 122 0.33 22.56 -7.95
N ALA A 123 1.57 22.90 -8.34
CA ALA A 123 2.13 22.55 -9.63
C ALA A 123 2.38 21.04 -9.81
N MET A 124 2.39 20.26 -8.73
CA MET A 124 2.32 18.80 -8.80
C MET A 124 0.84 18.39 -8.82
N PRO A 125 0.27 18.03 -9.99
CA PRO A 125 -1.15 17.72 -10.11
C PRO A 125 -1.51 16.38 -9.46
N PRO A 126 -2.79 16.17 -9.08
CA PRO A 126 -3.28 14.88 -8.63
C PRO A 126 -3.29 13.84 -9.76
N ASN A 127 -3.20 12.55 -9.40
CA ASN A 127 -3.44 11.41 -10.28
C ASN A 127 -4.65 10.62 -9.76
N PRO A 128 -5.88 11.16 -9.89
CA PRO A 128 -7.07 10.55 -9.31
C PRO A 128 -7.38 9.17 -9.92
N ASP A 129 -6.93 8.92 -11.15
CA ASP A 129 -7.05 7.62 -11.81
C ASP A 129 -6.18 6.53 -11.18
N LEU A 130 -5.24 6.89 -10.29
CA LEU A 130 -4.35 5.97 -9.60
C LEU A 130 -4.73 5.77 -8.12
N ALA A 131 -5.56 6.64 -7.53
CA ALA A 131 -5.73 6.76 -6.08
C ALA A 131 -6.04 5.43 -5.36
N ASP A 132 -6.88 4.58 -5.95
CA ASP A 132 -7.29 3.29 -5.36
C ASP A 132 -6.57 2.09 -5.99
N LYS A 133 -5.55 2.33 -6.85
CA LYS A 133 -4.85 1.27 -7.58
C LYS A 133 -3.58 0.83 -6.86
N PRO A 134 -3.21 -0.46 -6.94
CA PRO A 134 -1.97 -0.97 -6.34
C PRO A 134 -0.71 -0.31 -6.92
N VAL A 135 -0.80 0.29 -8.12
CA VAL A 135 0.29 1.02 -8.78
C VAL A 135 0.81 2.20 -7.95
N VAL A 136 0.00 2.84 -7.09
CA VAL A 136 0.49 3.93 -6.21
C VAL A 136 1.53 3.42 -5.22
N ARG A 137 1.32 2.22 -4.66
CA ARG A 137 2.31 1.57 -3.80
C ARG A 137 3.56 1.15 -4.56
N GLY A 138 3.41 0.75 -5.83
CA GLY A 138 4.52 0.47 -6.74
C GLY A 138 5.32 1.71 -7.12
N LEU A 139 4.66 2.85 -7.33
CA LEU A 139 5.31 4.14 -7.60
C LEU A 139 6.11 4.61 -6.39
N ARG A 140 5.54 4.46 -5.20
CA ARG A 140 6.27 4.70 -3.96
C ARG A 140 7.49 3.78 -3.85
N GLU A 141 7.36 2.47 -4.10
CA GLU A 141 8.50 1.54 -4.10
C GLU A 141 9.59 1.99 -5.09
N HIS A 142 9.19 2.37 -6.30
CA HIS A 142 10.10 2.90 -7.33
C HIS A 142 10.83 4.16 -6.84
N ILE A 143 10.11 5.12 -6.25
CA ILE A 143 10.69 6.37 -5.69
C ILE A 143 11.68 6.09 -4.56
N ARG A 144 11.37 5.15 -3.66
CA ARG A 144 12.32 4.71 -2.61
C ARG A 144 13.60 4.15 -3.23
N GLY A 145 13.48 3.42 -4.34
CA GLY A 145 14.60 2.88 -5.10
C GLY A 145 15.44 3.91 -5.88
N LEU A 146 15.12 5.21 -5.80
CA LEU A 146 15.90 6.29 -6.42
C LEU A 146 16.87 6.99 -5.46
N ALA A 147 16.83 6.65 -4.16
CA ALA A 147 17.77 7.17 -3.18
C ALA A 147 19.23 6.90 -3.60
N ALA A 148 20.08 7.93 -3.58
CA ALA A 148 21.52 7.85 -3.85
C ALA A 148 21.94 7.26 -5.23
N LYS A 149 21.11 7.42 -6.28
CA LYS A 149 21.44 7.06 -7.69
C LYS A 149 22.04 8.20 -8.52
#